data_AF-A0A2D7YS55-F1
#
_entry.id   AF-A0A2D7YS55-F1
#
_cell.length_a   1.000
_cell.length_b   1.000
_cell.length_c   1.000
_cell.angle_alpha   90.00
_cell.angle_beta   90.00
_cell.angle_gamma   90.00
#
_symmetry.space_group_name_H-M   'P 1'
#
loop_
_entity.id
_entity.type
_entity.pdbx_description
1 polymer ?
#
loop_
_entity_poly.entity_id
_entity_poly.type
_entity_poly.pdbx_seq_one_letter_code
_entity_poly.pdbx_strand_id
1 'polypeptide(L)'
;MAKGQVLVEALIGLSLLLVVLLAWQQTVEPSATANQQALTAARDAIWARQLDTERARVSDDYFAAKATGKLLSEAGKLIKLDFETNNLRHTKDREEDAKHADYRMARLTDTWSPESEERLAGRPRSLVFNTLLANGLVRTLQDGLGYLPFAKEIRSKSLIFGHIDTDVVPEDKLVKVPYR
;
A
#
# COMPACT_ATOMS: atom_id res chain seq x y z
N MET A 1 -70.77 -10.85 18.52
CA MET A 1 -70.02 -9.70 17.95
C MET A 1 -68.53 -10.00 17.72
N ALA A 2 -67.96 -11.11 18.19
CA ALA A 2 -66.51 -11.39 18.10
C ALA A 2 -65.98 -11.78 16.70
N LYS A 3 -66.80 -12.30 15.78
CA LYS A 3 -66.31 -12.82 14.48
C LYS A 3 -65.91 -11.72 13.47
N GLY A 4 -66.58 -10.56 13.50
CA GLY A 4 -66.31 -9.46 12.56
C GLY A 4 -65.03 -8.69 12.90
N GLN A 5 -64.75 -8.50 14.19
CA GLN A 5 -63.54 -7.81 14.66
C GLN A 5 -62.27 -8.59 14.30
N VAL A 6 -62.26 -9.91 14.50
CA VAL A 6 -61.11 -10.77 14.14
C VAL A 6 -60.82 -10.70 12.63
N LEU A 7 -61.86 -10.61 11.80
CA LEU A 7 -61.70 -10.51 10.35
C LEU A 7 -61.11 -9.16 9.92
N VAL A 8 -61.50 -8.07 10.59
CA VAL A 8 -60.93 -6.74 10.35
C VAL A 8 -59.48 -6.65 10.83
N GLU A 9 -59.17 -7.18 12.02
CA GLU A 9 -57.80 -7.25 12.55
C GLU A 9 -56.89 -8.09 11.64
N ALA A 10 -57.38 -9.23 11.13
CA ALA A 10 -56.65 -10.05 10.17
C ALA A 10 -56.36 -9.30 8.86
N LEU A 11 -57.35 -8.55 8.32
CA LEU A 11 -57.16 -7.72 7.12
C LEU A 11 -56.11 -6.63 7.34
N ILE A 12 -56.16 -5.94 8.48
CA ILE A 12 -55.19 -4.90 8.84
C ILE A 12 -53.79 -5.53 8.96
N GLY A 13 -53.65 -6.64 9.69
CA GLY A 13 -52.38 -7.33 9.84
C GLY A 13 -51.78 -7.78 8.51
N LEU A 14 -52.62 -8.30 7.61
CA LEU A 14 -52.18 -8.77 6.29
C LEU A 14 -51.79 -7.60 5.37
N SER A 15 -52.50 -6.47 5.44
CA SER A 15 -52.11 -5.24 4.73
C SER A 15 -50.77 -4.67 5.23
N LEU A 16 -50.53 -4.68 6.55
CA LEU A 16 -49.28 -4.24 7.14
C LEU A 16 -48.11 -5.14 6.71
N LEU A 17 -48.31 -6.45 6.73
CA LEU A 17 -47.34 -7.42 6.22
C LEU A 17 -47.01 -7.16 4.75
N LEU A 18 -48.02 -6.89 3.93
CA LEU A 18 -47.84 -6.59 2.51
C LEU A 18 -47.02 -5.30 2.32
N VAL A 19 -47.30 -4.25 3.08
CA VAL A 19 -46.53 -2.99 3.04
C VAL A 19 -45.08 -3.22 3.42
N VAL A 20 -44.82 -4.02 4.46
CA VAL A 20 -43.45 -4.36 4.89
C VAL A 20 -42.72 -5.16 3.80
N LEU A 21 -43.37 -6.15 3.18
CA LEU A 21 -42.78 -6.94 2.10
C LEU A 21 -42.46 -6.09 0.87
N LEU A 22 -43.37 -5.18 0.49
CA LEU A 22 -43.15 -4.25 -0.62
C LEU A 22 -42.03 -3.26 -0.32
N ALA A 23 -41.99 -2.70 0.89
CA ALA A 23 -40.91 -1.83 1.33
C ALA A 23 -39.56 -2.57 1.31
N TRP A 24 -39.53 -3.83 1.78
CA TRP A 24 -38.34 -4.67 1.74
C TRP A 24 -37.82 -4.85 0.30
N GLN A 25 -38.67 -5.26 -0.63
CA GLN A 25 -38.28 -5.46 -2.03
C GLN A 25 -37.89 -4.16 -2.75
N GLN A 26 -38.58 -3.06 -2.49
CA GLN A 26 -38.36 -1.81 -3.23
C GLN A 26 -37.23 -0.97 -2.65
N THR A 27 -36.92 -1.11 -1.36
CA THR A 27 -35.96 -0.22 -0.68
C THR A 27 -34.81 -0.97 -0.04
N VAL A 28 -35.08 -2.01 0.75
CA VAL A 28 -34.04 -2.66 1.56
C VAL A 28 -33.12 -3.52 0.70
N GLU A 29 -33.68 -4.42 -0.09
CA GLU A 29 -32.92 -5.32 -0.97
C GLU A 29 -32.05 -4.59 -2.00
N PRO A 30 -32.55 -3.61 -2.78
CA PRO A 30 -31.72 -2.89 -3.74
C PRO A 30 -30.67 -2.03 -3.05
N SER A 31 -30.98 -1.40 -1.91
CA SER A 31 -30.00 -0.61 -1.16
C SER A 31 -28.90 -1.49 -0.57
N ALA A 32 -29.24 -2.65 -0.02
CA ALA A 32 -28.26 -3.60 0.50
C ALA A 32 -27.32 -4.10 -0.61
N THR A 33 -27.87 -4.41 -1.79
CA THR A 33 -27.09 -4.86 -2.94
C THR A 33 -26.17 -3.75 -3.46
N ALA A 34 -26.69 -2.53 -3.62
CA ALA A 34 -25.91 -1.38 -4.04
C ALA A 34 -24.77 -1.06 -3.04
N ASN A 35 -25.05 -1.14 -1.75
CA ASN A 35 -24.06 -0.95 -0.69
C ASN A 35 -22.96 -2.03 -0.72
N GLN A 36 -23.34 -3.29 -0.90
CA GLN A 36 -22.37 -4.39 -1.02
C GLN A 36 -21.48 -4.22 -2.25
N GLN A 37 -22.04 -3.79 -3.38
CA GLN A 37 -21.28 -3.51 -4.60
C GLN A 37 -20.32 -2.33 -4.40
N ALA A 38 -20.79 -1.22 -3.81
CA ALA A 38 -19.96 -0.05 -3.53
C ALA A 38 -18.80 -0.39 -2.57
N LEU A 39 -19.07 -1.15 -1.50
CA LEU A 39 -18.05 -1.61 -0.56
C LEU A 39 -17.01 -2.51 -1.24
N THR A 40 -17.46 -3.43 -2.10
CA THR A 40 -16.57 -4.34 -2.82
C THR A 40 -15.69 -3.57 -3.81
N ALA A 41 -16.26 -2.62 -4.55
CA ALA A 41 -15.51 -1.78 -5.48
C ALA A 41 -14.48 -0.89 -4.77
N ALA A 42 -14.85 -0.27 -3.63
CA ALA A 42 -13.92 0.52 -2.82
C ALA A 42 -12.78 -0.34 -2.27
N ARG A 43 -13.09 -1.55 -1.80
CA ARG A 43 -12.09 -2.51 -1.34
C ARG A 43 -11.14 -2.89 -2.47
N ASP A 44 -11.67 -3.26 -3.62
CA ASP A 44 -10.84 -3.72 -4.75
C ASP A 44 -9.92 -2.60 -5.26
N ALA A 45 -10.41 -1.34 -5.29
CA ALA A 45 -9.60 -0.18 -5.67
C ALA A 45 -8.41 0.08 -4.71
N ILE A 46 -8.57 -0.18 -3.41
CA ILE A 46 -7.52 0.06 -2.40
C ILE A 46 -6.59 -1.15 -2.23
N TRP A 47 -7.13 -2.36 -2.33
CA TRP A 47 -6.39 -3.59 -2.08
C TRP A 47 -5.71 -4.16 -3.32
N ALA A 48 -6.07 -3.69 -4.52
CA ALA A 48 -5.35 -4.01 -5.75
C ALA A 48 -3.84 -3.71 -5.61
N ARG A 49 -3.02 -4.60 -6.18
CA ARG A 49 -1.55 -4.45 -6.17
C ARG A 49 -1.14 -3.14 -6.85
N GLN A 50 -1.73 -2.86 -8.01
CA GLN A 50 -1.55 -1.61 -8.75
C GLN A 50 -2.56 -0.57 -8.28
N LEU A 51 -2.11 0.69 -8.23
CA LEU A 51 -2.99 1.81 -7.93
C LEU A 51 -3.85 2.10 -9.15
N ASP A 52 -5.16 1.98 -8.99
CA ASP A 52 -6.13 2.55 -9.92
C ASP A 52 -6.19 4.07 -9.68
N THR A 53 -5.50 4.83 -10.52
CA THR A 53 -5.43 6.30 -10.42
C THR A 53 -6.75 6.97 -10.72
N GLU A 54 -7.76 6.29 -11.26
CA GLU A 54 -9.08 6.85 -11.46
C GLU A 54 -9.90 6.85 -10.16
N ARG A 55 -9.77 5.79 -9.36
CA ARG A 55 -10.59 5.53 -8.15
C ARG A 55 -9.88 5.80 -6.83
N ALA A 56 -8.55 5.73 -6.81
CA ALA A 56 -7.74 5.94 -5.63
C ALA A 56 -6.72 7.08 -5.84
N ARG A 57 -6.35 7.74 -4.73
CA ARG A 57 -5.25 8.70 -4.65
C ARG A 57 -4.27 8.23 -3.61
N VAL A 58 -3.06 8.77 -3.71
CA VAL A 58 -2.01 8.55 -2.73
C VAL A 58 -1.70 9.87 -2.05
N SER A 59 -1.43 9.81 -0.75
CA SER A 59 -0.96 10.93 0.04
C SER A 59 0.09 10.47 1.05
N ASP A 60 0.65 11.44 1.75
CA ASP A 60 1.55 11.31 2.88
C ASP A 60 0.95 11.97 4.14
N ASP A 61 -0.37 12.19 4.15
CA ASP A 61 -1.09 12.90 5.20
C ASP A 61 -1.32 12.03 6.44
N TYR A 62 -0.23 11.62 7.09
CA TYR A 62 -0.25 10.91 8.36
C TYR A 62 0.92 11.33 9.24
N PHE A 63 0.75 11.18 10.56
CA PHE A 63 1.66 11.73 11.56
C PHE A 63 3.11 11.26 11.38
N ALA A 64 3.31 9.95 11.14
CA ALA A 64 4.65 9.40 10.97
C ALA A 64 5.37 9.99 9.76
N ALA A 65 4.74 10.11 8.58
CA ALA A 65 5.34 10.75 7.40
C ALA A 65 5.73 12.21 7.67
N LYS A 66 4.89 12.97 8.37
CA LYS A 66 5.21 14.37 8.74
C LYS A 66 6.40 14.45 9.70
N ALA A 67 6.47 13.55 10.68
CA ALA A 67 7.54 13.52 11.68
C ALA A 67 8.86 13.02 11.09
N THR A 68 8.84 11.94 10.30
CA THR A 68 10.05 11.37 9.69
C THR A 68 10.51 12.17 8.49
N GLY A 69 9.62 12.82 7.74
CA GLY A 69 9.96 13.62 6.55
C GLY A 69 11.04 14.68 6.85
N LYS A 70 10.95 15.35 8.00
CA LYS A 70 11.95 16.35 8.44
C LYS A 70 13.30 15.74 8.83
N LEU A 71 13.29 14.58 9.48
CA LEU A 71 14.52 13.85 9.86
C LEU A 71 15.21 13.27 8.61
N LEU A 72 14.41 12.65 7.75
CA LEU A 72 14.85 12.03 6.51
C LEU A 72 15.33 13.07 5.50
N SER A 73 14.75 14.28 5.45
CA SER A 73 15.23 15.34 4.56
C SER A 73 16.64 15.84 4.92
N GLU A 74 16.98 15.88 6.20
CA GLU A 74 18.31 16.27 6.65
C GLU A 74 19.33 15.15 6.43
N ALA A 75 18.97 13.91 6.77
CA ALA A 75 19.79 12.73 6.47
C ALA A 75 19.97 12.54 4.94
N GLY A 76 18.95 12.90 4.16
CA GLY A 76 18.91 12.87 2.70
C GLY A 76 19.97 13.74 2.02
N LYS A 77 20.50 14.74 2.73
CA LYS A 77 21.61 15.58 2.25
C LYS A 77 22.95 14.83 2.28
N LEU A 78 23.11 13.87 3.18
CA LEU A 78 24.34 13.09 3.32
C LEU A 78 24.26 11.75 2.57
N ILE A 79 23.08 11.15 2.52
CA ILE A 79 22.83 9.83 1.93
C ILE A 79 21.62 9.93 1.01
N LYS A 80 21.69 9.38 -0.20
CA LYS A 80 20.53 9.31 -1.12
C LYS A 80 19.48 8.33 -0.58
N LEU A 81 18.68 8.79 0.37
CA LEU A 81 17.61 8.01 0.99
C LEU A 81 16.36 8.08 0.11
N ASP A 82 16.06 6.97 -0.57
CA ASP A 82 14.83 6.79 -1.36
C ASP A 82 13.79 6.07 -0.49
N PHE A 83 13.10 6.85 0.36
CA PHE A 83 11.93 6.38 1.09
C PHE A 83 10.67 6.79 0.33
N GLU A 84 9.73 5.87 0.18
CA GLU A 84 8.41 6.17 -0.37
C GLU A 84 7.59 7.01 0.63
N THR A 85 7.80 8.32 0.58
CA THR A 85 6.83 9.30 1.03
C THR A 85 5.77 9.41 -0.06
N ASN A 86 4.48 9.33 0.29
CA ASN A 86 3.32 9.01 -0.57
C ASN A 86 3.01 7.52 -0.64
N ASN A 87 2.62 6.95 0.49
CA ASN A 87 2.25 5.54 0.59
C ASN A 87 0.90 5.32 1.29
N LEU A 88 0.17 6.39 1.61
CA LEU A 88 -1.21 6.31 2.08
C LEU A 88 -2.16 6.33 0.87
N ARG A 89 -2.68 5.16 0.50
CA ARG A 89 -3.73 5.05 -0.51
C ARG A 89 -5.08 5.35 0.13
N HIS A 90 -5.90 6.17 -0.52
CA HIS A 90 -7.27 6.45 -0.09
C HIS A 90 -8.21 6.58 -1.28
N THR A 91 -9.49 6.27 -1.08
CA THR A 91 -10.52 6.38 -2.12
C THR A 91 -10.72 7.84 -2.50
N LYS A 92 -10.86 8.15 -3.79
CA LYS A 92 -11.16 9.52 -4.22
C LYS A 92 -12.58 9.91 -3.80
N ASP A 93 -12.73 11.09 -3.24
CA ASP A 93 -14.01 11.79 -3.19
C ASP A 93 -14.34 12.29 -4.61
N ARG A 94 -15.04 11.47 -5.40
CA ARG A 94 -15.64 11.92 -6.66
C ARG A 94 -17.00 12.56 -6.34
N GLU A 95 -17.34 13.66 -7.00
CA GLU A 95 -18.66 14.31 -6.86
C GLU A 95 -19.83 13.35 -7.18
N GLU A 96 -19.63 12.41 -8.12
CA GLU A 96 -20.59 11.34 -8.44
C GLU A 96 -20.64 10.24 -7.37
N ASP A 97 -19.52 9.98 -6.70
CA ASP A 97 -19.38 9.01 -5.60
C ASP A 97 -19.78 9.61 -4.24
N ALA A 98 -20.16 10.88 -4.18
CA ALA A 98 -20.64 11.53 -2.95
C ALA A 98 -21.89 10.84 -2.38
N LYS A 99 -22.67 10.15 -3.23
CA LYS A 99 -23.79 9.28 -2.80
C LYS A 99 -23.34 7.95 -2.20
N HIS A 100 -22.10 7.55 -2.43
CA HIS A 100 -21.45 6.34 -1.90
C HIS A 100 -20.26 6.68 -0.97
N ALA A 101 -20.19 7.92 -0.49
CA ALA A 101 -19.15 8.42 0.41
C ALA A 101 -19.10 7.69 1.76
N ASP A 102 -20.05 6.80 2.04
CA ASP A 102 -20.12 5.99 3.25
C ASP A 102 -18.93 5.02 3.39
N TYR A 103 -18.28 4.62 2.28
CA TYR A 103 -17.21 3.62 2.29
C TYR A 103 -15.83 4.21 1.99
N ARG A 104 -15.42 5.22 2.77
CA ARG A 104 -14.04 5.75 2.71
C ARG A 104 -13.07 4.71 3.25
N MET A 105 -12.16 4.26 2.40
CA MET A 105 -11.11 3.31 2.78
C MET A 105 -9.74 3.94 2.61
N ALA A 106 -8.85 3.62 3.54
CA ALA A 106 -7.45 4.01 3.47
C ALA A 106 -6.56 2.82 3.80
N ARG A 107 -5.42 2.73 3.12
CA ARG A 107 -4.40 1.71 3.34
C ARG A 107 -3.03 2.33 3.27
N LEU A 108 -2.23 2.10 4.31
CA LEU A 108 -0.78 2.31 4.23
C LEU A 108 -0.19 1.14 3.44
N THR A 109 0.46 1.45 2.32
CA THR A 109 1.21 0.46 1.56
C THR A 109 2.67 0.59 1.91
N ASP A 110 3.29 -0.49 2.34
CA ASP A 110 4.74 -0.51 2.52
C ASP A 110 5.36 -1.11 1.25
N THR A 111 5.51 -0.29 0.21
CA THR A 111 5.96 -0.76 -1.12
C THR A 111 7.48 -0.92 -1.20
N TRP A 112 8.10 -1.39 -0.11
CA TRP A 112 9.48 -1.91 -0.10
C TRP A 112 9.67 -3.13 -1.02
N SER A 113 8.62 -3.58 -1.70
CA SER A 113 8.72 -4.57 -2.76
C SER A 113 9.45 -3.98 -3.98
N PRO A 114 10.55 -4.60 -4.43
CA PRO A 114 11.30 -4.13 -5.59
C PRO A 114 10.44 -4.23 -6.86
N GLU A 115 10.29 -3.11 -7.57
CA GLU A 115 9.53 -3.04 -8.83
C GLU A 115 10.39 -3.38 -10.06
N SER A 116 11.70 -3.44 -9.89
CA SER A 116 12.68 -3.78 -10.93
C SER A 116 13.97 -4.33 -10.31
N GLU A 117 14.76 -5.06 -11.11
CA GLU A 117 16.07 -5.58 -10.72
C GLU A 117 17.03 -4.49 -10.24
N GLU A 118 17.06 -3.34 -10.92
CA GLU A 118 17.91 -2.20 -10.55
C GLU A 118 17.60 -1.69 -9.14
N ARG A 119 16.33 -1.73 -8.72
CA ARG A 119 15.91 -1.32 -7.37
C ARG A 119 16.27 -2.34 -6.29
N LEU A 120 16.56 -3.60 -6.63
CA LEU A 120 16.98 -4.64 -5.68
C LEU A 120 18.27 -4.27 -4.97
N ALA A 121 19.26 -3.80 -5.73
CA ALA A 121 20.53 -3.41 -5.17
C ALA A 121 20.51 -1.93 -4.76
N GLY A 122 19.90 -1.07 -5.57
CA GLY A 122 19.98 0.39 -5.41
C GLY A 122 19.39 0.92 -4.10
N ARG A 123 18.14 0.55 -3.79
CA ARG A 123 17.43 1.04 -2.59
C ARG A 123 18.08 0.54 -1.30
N PRO A 124 18.32 -0.77 -1.08
CA PRO A 124 18.96 -1.27 0.14
C PRO A 124 20.38 -0.74 0.31
N ARG A 125 21.14 -0.57 -0.78
CA ARG A 125 22.48 0.01 -0.74
C ARG A 125 22.48 1.43 -0.18
N SER A 126 21.41 2.21 -0.32
CA SER A 126 21.33 3.52 0.33
C SER A 126 21.25 3.46 1.86
N LEU A 127 20.82 2.33 2.43
CA LEU A 127 20.61 2.17 3.87
C LEU A 127 21.84 1.63 4.60
N VAL A 128 22.87 1.17 3.86
CA VAL A 128 24.08 0.63 4.46
C VAL A 128 25.15 1.72 4.54
N PHE A 129 25.50 2.14 5.75
CA PHE A 129 26.49 3.21 5.99
C PHE A 129 27.87 2.93 5.38
N ASN A 130 28.27 1.67 5.28
CA ASN A 130 29.56 1.29 4.70
C ASN A 130 29.68 1.71 3.22
N THR A 131 28.59 2.04 2.55
CA THR A 131 28.59 2.50 1.16
C THR A 131 29.28 3.85 0.99
N LEU A 132 29.32 4.67 2.04
CA LEU A 132 30.10 5.92 2.07
C LEU A 132 31.61 5.65 1.93
N LEU A 133 32.06 4.47 2.37
CA LEU A 133 33.44 4.01 2.23
C LEU A 133 33.71 3.39 0.85
N ALA A 134 32.68 3.22 0.00
CA ALA A 134 32.85 2.70 -1.36
C ALA A 134 33.33 3.79 -2.34
N ASN A 135 34.33 4.56 -1.95
CA ASN A 135 34.93 5.61 -2.75
C ASN A 135 36.34 5.22 -3.25
N GLY A 136 36.82 5.90 -4.29
CA GLY A 136 38.10 5.58 -4.94
C GLY A 136 39.31 5.67 -4.00
N LEU A 137 39.32 6.65 -3.08
CA LEU A 137 40.42 6.82 -2.11
C LEU A 137 40.51 5.63 -1.14
N VAL A 138 39.38 5.21 -0.59
CA VAL A 138 39.33 4.07 0.33
C VAL A 138 39.75 2.78 -0.38
N ARG A 139 39.34 2.57 -1.64
CA ARG A 139 39.78 1.40 -2.42
C ARG A 139 41.29 1.39 -2.65
N THR A 140 41.88 2.53 -2.97
CA THR A 140 43.34 2.66 -3.12
C THR A 140 44.07 2.34 -1.80
N LEU A 141 43.54 2.81 -0.66
CA LEU A 141 44.09 2.50 0.66
C LEU A 141 43.93 1.01 1.01
N GLN A 142 42.77 0.42 0.73
CA GLN A 142 42.50 -1.01 0.92
C GLN A 142 43.48 -1.87 0.12
N ASP A 143 43.72 -1.52 -1.14
CA ASP A 143 44.63 -2.27 -2.01
C ASP A 143 46.09 -2.10 -1.58
N GLY A 144 46.48 -0.92 -1.10
CA GLY A 144 47.79 -0.66 -0.52
C GLY A 144 48.05 -1.46 0.76
N LEU A 145 47.11 -1.42 1.72
CA LEU A 145 47.19 -2.21 2.95
C LEU A 145 47.15 -3.71 2.66
N GLY A 146 46.37 -4.11 1.66
CA GLY A 146 46.24 -5.49 1.23
C GLY A 146 47.51 -6.09 0.62
N TYR A 147 48.55 -5.28 0.36
CA TYR A 147 49.87 -5.79 -0.01
C TYR A 147 50.54 -6.59 1.14
N LEU A 148 50.17 -6.31 2.39
CA LEU A 148 50.69 -7.03 3.56
C LEU A 148 50.16 -8.48 3.58
N PRO A 149 51.00 -9.47 3.91
CA PRO A 149 50.66 -10.89 3.80
C PRO A 149 49.50 -11.32 4.72
N PHE A 150 49.28 -10.62 5.83
CA PHE A 150 48.18 -10.86 6.78
C PHE A 150 46.91 -10.04 6.50
N ALA A 151 46.96 -9.08 5.57
CA ALA A 151 45.86 -8.14 5.31
C ALA A 151 45.18 -8.39 3.95
N LYS A 152 45.38 -9.56 3.33
CA LYS A 152 44.82 -9.89 2.02
C LYS A 152 43.29 -9.77 1.97
N GLU A 153 42.62 -10.05 3.09
CA GLU A 153 41.17 -9.93 3.25
C GLU A 153 40.65 -8.48 3.17
N ILE A 154 41.52 -7.49 3.36
CA ILE A 154 41.14 -6.06 3.36
C ILE A 154 41.13 -5.48 1.93
N ARG A 155 41.72 -6.19 0.95
CA ARG A 155 41.76 -5.75 -0.45
C ARG A 155 40.36 -5.45 -0.97
N SER A 156 40.26 -4.48 -1.88
CA SER A 156 38.98 -4.05 -2.45
C SER A 156 38.22 -5.17 -3.18
N LYS A 157 38.92 -6.22 -3.63
CA LYS A 157 38.34 -7.43 -4.25
C LYS A 157 37.71 -8.40 -3.24
N SER A 158 38.16 -8.39 -1.99
CA SER A 158 37.68 -9.30 -0.93
C SER A 158 36.66 -8.59 -0.03
N LEU A 159 36.97 -7.35 0.39
CA LEU A 159 36.08 -6.53 1.21
C LEU A 159 35.41 -5.46 0.36
N ILE A 160 34.23 -5.79 -0.17
CA ILE A 160 33.44 -4.90 -1.00
C ILE A 160 32.46 -4.13 -0.12
N PHE A 161 32.76 -2.85 0.13
CA PHE A 161 31.84 -1.98 0.86
C PHE A 161 30.56 -1.70 0.05
N GLY A 162 29.42 -1.81 0.72
CA GLY A 162 28.10 -1.59 0.12
C GLY A 162 27.64 -2.67 -0.85
N HIS A 163 28.18 -3.88 -0.72
CA HIS A 163 27.67 -5.04 -1.44
C HIS A 163 26.28 -5.43 -0.89
N ILE A 164 25.35 -5.66 -1.81
CA ILE A 164 24.00 -6.19 -1.53
C ILE A 164 23.87 -7.42 -2.42
N ASP A 165 23.52 -8.55 -1.82
CA ASP A 165 23.22 -9.78 -2.55
C ASP A 165 21.81 -9.67 -3.12
N THR A 166 21.70 -9.67 -4.46
CA THR A 166 20.42 -9.60 -5.17
C THR A 166 19.86 -10.98 -5.49
N ASP A 167 20.69 -12.02 -5.44
CA ASP A 167 20.35 -13.38 -5.90
C ASP A 167 19.48 -14.12 -4.88
N VAL A 168 19.37 -13.57 -3.66
CA VAL A 168 18.45 -14.04 -2.62
C VAL A 168 16.99 -13.67 -2.87
N VAL A 169 16.70 -12.75 -3.82
CA VAL A 169 15.33 -12.32 -4.13
C VAL A 169 14.77 -13.15 -5.28
N PRO A 170 13.67 -13.91 -5.07
CA PRO A 170 13.06 -14.70 -6.14
C PRO A 170 12.56 -13.85 -7.31
N GLU A 171 12.81 -14.31 -8.54
CA GLU A 171 12.45 -13.61 -9.79
C GLU A 171 10.94 -13.32 -9.90
N ASP A 172 10.08 -14.18 -9.34
CA ASP A 172 8.62 -14.01 -9.33
C ASP A 172 8.15 -12.78 -8.54
N LYS A 173 9.01 -12.23 -7.67
CA LYS A 173 8.74 -11.00 -6.92
C LYS A 173 9.04 -9.74 -7.70
N LEU A 174 9.89 -9.83 -8.73
CA LEU A 174 10.33 -8.71 -9.57
C LEU A 174 9.31 -8.37 -10.66
N VAL A 175 8.46 -9.34 -11.03
CA VAL A 175 7.46 -9.17 -12.07
C VAL A 175 6.21 -8.46 -11.51
N LYS A 176 5.77 -7.40 -12.20
CA LYS A 176 4.40 -6.87 -12.10
C LYS A 176 3.45 -7.98 -12.56
N VAL A 177 3.00 -8.84 -11.66
CA VAL A 177 1.94 -9.81 -11.98
C VAL A 177 0.64 -9.03 -12.10
N PRO A 178 0.03 -8.90 -13.30
CA PRO A 178 -1.34 -8.45 -13.41
C PRO A 178 -2.21 -9.55 -12.77
N TYR A 179 -2.96 -9.22 -11.73
CA TYR A 179 -3.94 -10.15 -11.21
C TYR A 179 -5.06 -10.28 -12.25
N ARG A 180 -5.38 -11.53 -12.63
CA ARG A 180 -6.60 -11.89 -13.36
C ARG A 180 -7.79 -11.92 -12.40
#